data_AF-A0A8M8UT21-F1
#
_entry.id   AF-A0A8M8UT21-F1
#
_cell.length_a   1.000
_cell.length_b   1.000
_cell.length_c   1.000
_cell.angle_alpha   90.00
_cell.angle_beta   90.00
_cell.angle_gamma   90.00
#
_symmetry.space_group_name_H-M   'P 1'
#
loop_
_entity.id
_entity.type
_entity.pdbx_description
1 polymer ?
#
loop_
_entity_poly.entity_id
_entity_poly.type
_entity_poly.pdbx_seq_one_letter_code
_entity_poly.pdbx_strand_id
1 'polypeptide(L)'
;MSCFQGLFFCPEAFSLLLHNFCIYHISPPGHELLQLGAAVAGPDEPSLSVDDLADQIAEILDYFGLGAVMCLGVTAGAYILTLFAIKYSHRVIGLILVSPLCKAPSWTEWLCNKVMSNLLYICGMCGIVKELLLMRYFSKDVRGSVDVPESDIVQSCRRLLGERQSPNVLRFLEAINGRPDITNGLRKLQCRSLIFVGENSPFHYEALHMTSKLDRRFSALVEVQACGSMVTEEQPDAMLIPLEYFLMGYGFFRPSQLSVSPRSPLSPTSISPELFSPESMGLKLKPIKTRIQAEV
;
A
#
# COMPACT_ATOMS: atom_id res chain seq x y z
N MET A 1 -6.29 5.66 4.70
CA MET A 1 -5.31 5.84 3.62
C MET A 1 -3.90 6.22 4.10
N SER A 2 -3.53 6.12 5.39
CA SER A 2 -2.30 6.76 5.91
C SER A 2 -0.98 6.07 5.58
N CYS A 3 -0.98 4.84 5.07
CA CYS A 3 0.23 4.02 4.90
C CYS A 3 0.73 3.90 3.46
N PHE A 4 -0.08 4.35 2.49
CA PHE A 4 0.19 4.26 1.05
C PHE A 4 -0.04 5.59 0.34
N GLN A 5 -0.29 6.65 1.12
CA GLN A 5 -0.63 7.96 0.61
C GLN A 5 0.54 8.54 -0.20
N GLY A 6 1.76 8.50 0.34
CA GLY A 6 2.95 8.93 -0.37
C GLY A 6 3.14 8.19 -1.70
N LEU A 7 3.03 6.86 -1.68
CA LEU A 7 3.15 6.03 -2.88
C LEU A 7 2.10 6.36 -3.94
N PHE A 8 0.85 6.60 -3.54
CA PHE A 8 -0.23 6.93 -4.48
C PHE A 8 -0.24 8.41 -4.90
N PHE A 9 0.47 9.30 -4.18
CA PHE A 9 0.68 10.66 -4.63
C PHE A 9 1.84 10.81 -5.60
N CYS A 10 2.78 9.85 -5.65
CA CYS A 10 3.78 9.76 -6.72
C CYS A 10 3.06 9.43 -8.06
N PRO A 11 2.98 10.37 -9.01
CA PRO A 11 2.17 10.21 -10.22
C PRO A 11 2.58 9.00 -11.07
N GLU A 12 3.87 8.70 -11.11
CA GLU A 12 4.45 7.60 -11.85
C GLU A 12 4.05 6.26 -11.25
N ALA A 13 4.18 6.10 -9.92
CA ALA A 13 3.81 4.88 -9.21
C ALA A 13 2.29 4.66 -9.25
N PHE A 14 1.52 5.73 -9.04
CA PHE A 14 0.06 5.68 -9.12
C PHE A 14 -0.42 5.29 -10.52
N SER A 15 0.16 5.87 -11.57
CA SER A 15 -0.18 5.55 -12.95
C SER A 15 0.16 4.10 -13.29
N LEU A 16 1.29 3.58 -12.83
CA LEU A 16 1.68 2.18 -13.03
C LEU A 16 0.69 1.20 -12.37
N LEU A 17 0.26 1.51 -11.15
CA LEU A 17 -0.64 0.65 -10.37
C LEU A 17 -2.09 0.72 -10.88
N LEU A 18 -2.66 1.92 -11.05
CA LEU A 18 -4.06 2.05 -11.49
C LEU A 18 -4.30 1.63 -12.93
N HIS A 19 -3.29 1.70 -13.80
CA HIS A 19 -3.43 1.23 -15.16
C HIS A 19 -3.68 -0.29 -15.22
N ASN A 20 -3.05 -1.04 -14.32
CA ASN A 20 -3.03 -2.50 -14.37
C ASN A 20 -3.95 -3.16 -13.32
N PHE A 21 -4.34 -2.44 -12.27
CA PHE A 21 -5.01 -3.01 -11.10
C PHE A 21 -6.21 -2.20 -10.64
N CYS A 22 -7.23 -2.92 -10.17
CA CYS A 22 -8.23 -2.37 -9.25
C CYS A 22 -7.70 -2.50 -7.82
N ILE A 23 -7.72 -1.40 -7.06
CA ILE A 23 -7.08 -1.34 -5.74
C ILE A 23 -8.14 -1.44 -4.65
N TYR A 24 -8.03 -2.48 -3.82
CA TYR A 24 -8.84 -2.69 -2.62
C TYR A 24 -8.00 -2.39 -1.38
N HIS A 25 -8.35 -1.33 -0.65
CA HIS A 25 -7.65 -0.97 0.57
C HIS A 25 -8.35 -1.58 1.78
N ILE A 26 -7.67 -2.49 2.48
CA ILE A 26 -8.17 -3.11 3.72
C ILE A 26 -7.73 -2.26 4.90
N SER A 27 -8.69 -1.84 5.73
CA SER A 27 -8.41 -1.22 7.03
C SER A 27 -8.62 -2.26 8.12
N PRO A 28 -7.71 -2.37 9.11
CA PRO A 28 -7.94 -3.26 10.24
C PRO A 28 -9.25 -2.93 10.98
N PRO A 29 -9.89 -3.90 11.64
CA PRO A 29 -11.09 -3.67 12.44
C PRO A 29 -10.90 -2.51 13.42
N GLY A 30 -11.87 -1.59 13.45
CA GLY A 30 -11.84 -0.41 14.32
C GLY A 30 -10.78 0.65 13.99
N HIS A 31 -9.96 0.45 12.93
CA HIS A 31 -9.05 1.45 12.36
C HIS A 31 -9.72 2.25 11.24
N GLU A 32 -11.04 2.35 11.23
CA GLU A 32 -11.76 3.32 10.42
C GLU A 32 -11.66 4.70 11.09
N LEU A 33 -11.82 5.78 10.31
CA LEU A 33 -11.79 7.12 10.89
C LEU A 33 -12.98 7.30 11.84
N LEU A 34 -12.77 8.07 12.91
CA LEU A 34 -13.80 8.44 13.88
C LEU A 34 -15.10 8.97 13.22
N GLN A 35 -14.98 9.67 12.09
CA GLN A 35 -16.12 10.22 11.35
C GLN A 35 -16.89 9.19 10.52
N LEU A 36 -16.34 8.01 10.26
CA LEU A 36 -16.97 6.96 9.45
C LEU A 36 -17.69 5.89 10.29
N GLY A 37 -17.80 6.09 11.61
CA GLY A 37 -18.59 5.22 12.48
C GLY A 37 -17.86 4.02 13.07
N ALA A 38 -16.54 4.12 13.29
CA ALA A 38 -15.78 3.09 14.01
C ALA A 38 -16.39 2.85 15.40
N ALA A 39 -17.13 1.74 15.55
CA ALA A 39 -17.69 1.34 16.84
C ALA A 39 -16.57 1.09 17.85
N VAL A 40 -16.76 1.56 19.08
CA VAL A 40 -15.86 1.20 20.19
C VAL A 40 -16.11 -0.26 20.50
N ALA A 41 -15.07 -1.05 20.33
CA ALA A 41 -15.09 -2.47 20.52
C ALA A 41 -15.42 -2.78 22.00
N GLY A 42 -16.42 -3.64 22.25
CA GLY A 42 -16.99 -3.85 23.59
C GLY A 42 -16.09 -4.69 24.51
N PRO A 43 -16.22 -4.60 25.84
CA PRO A 43 -15.35 -5.33 26.78
C PRO A 43 -15.43 -6.86 26.67
N ASP A 44 -16.54 -7.41 26.17
CA ASP A 44 -16.79 -8.86 26.02
C ASP A 44 -16.46 -9.42 24.61
N GLU A 45 -15.88 -8.60 23.74
CA GLU A 45 -15.57 -9.01 22.37
C GLU A 45 -14.31 -9.92 22.35
N PRO A 46 -14.32 -11.01 21.55
CA PRO A 46 -13.24 -11.99 21.53
C PRO A 46 -11.89 -11.36 21.20
N SER A 47 -10.82 -11.98 21.72
CA SER A 47 -9.45 -11.56 21.44
C SER A 47 -9.15 -11.67 19.94
N LEU A 48 -8.84 -10.55 19.31
CA LEU A 48 -8.42 -10.50 17.91
C LEU A 48 -7.03 -11.14 17.76
N SER A 49 -6.92 -12.18 16.93
CA SER A 49 -5.64 -12.80 16.58
C SER A 49 -5.19 -12.42 15.17
N VAL A 50 -3.91 -12.65 14.86
CA VAL A 50 -3.40 -12.47 13.49
C VAL A 50 -3.95 -13.49 12.51
N ASP A 51 -4.35 -14.67 12.98
CA ASP A 51 -5.02 -15.68 12.17
C ASP A 51 -6.43 -15.21 11.78
N ASP A 52 -7.19 -14.61 12.71
CA ASP A 52 -8.50 -14.03 12.41
C ASP A 52 -8.38 -12.91 11.35
N LEU A 53 -7.35 -12.06 11.48
CA LEU A 53 -7.08 -11.00 10.51
C LEU A 53 -6.71 -11.55 9.13
N ALA A 54 -5.99 -12.67 9.06
CA ALA A 54 -5.69 -13.34 7.81
C ALA A 54 -6.94 -13.97 7.18
N ASP A 55 -7.81 -14.55 7.99
CA ASP A 55 -9.05 -15.21 7.53
C ASP A 55 -10.07 -14.19 7.03
N GLN A 56 -10.17 -13.02 7.68
CA GLN A 56 -10.99 -11.90 7.21
C GLN A 56 -10.60 -11.44 5.81
N ILE A 57 -9.32 -11.54 5.41
CA ILE A 57 -8.93 -11.21 4.04
C ILE A 57 -9.57 -12.20 3.05
N ALA A 58 -9.61 -13.48 3.37
CA ALA A 58 -10.27 -14.48 2.53
C ALA A 58 -11.77 -14.16 2.36
N GLU A 59 -12.44 -13.81 3.47
CA GLU A 59 -13.85 -13.40 3.45
C GLU A 59 -14.08 -12.15 2.61
N ILE A 60 -13.20 -11.15 2.69
CA ILE A 60 -13.26 -9.95 1.85
C ILE A 60 -13.14 -10.31 0.37
N LEU A 61 -12.18 -11.19 0.01
CA LEU A 61 -12.03 -11.62 -1.37
C LEU A 61 -13.27 -12.35 -1.87
N ASP A 62 -13.86 -13.22 -1.04
CA ASP A 62 -15.08 -13.96 -1.40
C ASP A 62 -16.29 -13.03 -1.54
N TYR A 63 -16.44 -12.05 -0.65
CA TYR A 63 -17.50 -11.03 -0.72
C TYR A 63 -17.46 -10.24 -2.03
N PHE A 64 -16.26 -9.84 -2.48
CA PHE A 64 -16.08 -9.11 -3.74
C PHE A 64 -15.93 -10.04 -4.97
N GLY A 65 -15.97 -11.36 -4.79
CA GLY A 65 -15.81 -12.33 -5.88
C GLY A 65 -14.42 -12.33 -6.53
N LEU A 66 -13.38 -11.97 -5.77
CA LEU A 66 -12.00 -11.84 -6.25
C LEU A 66 -11.28 -13.19 -6.19
N GLY A 67 -10.82 -13.70 -7.34
CA GLY A 67 -10.10 -14.97 -7.44
C GLY A 67 -8.71 -14.94 -6.79
N ALA A 68 -7.69 -14.47 -7.51
CA ALA A 68 -6.34 -14.32 -6.97
C ALA A 68 -5.88 -12.87 -7.05
N VAL A 69 -5.17 -12.39 -6.02
CA VAL A 69 -4.82 -10.98 -5.84
C VAL A 69 -3.32 -10.78 -5.64
N MET A 70 -2.82 -9.60 -5.99
CA MET A 70 -1.49 -9.14 -5.61
C MET A 70 -1.63 -8.34 -4.31
N CYS A 71 -0.81 -8.66 -3.32
CA CYS A 71 -0.91 -8.04 -2.00
C CYS A 71 0.24 -7.05 -1.80
N LEU A 72 -0.09 -5.86 -1.30
CA LEU A 72 0.87 -4.86 -0.85
C LEU A 72 0.63 -4.58 0.64
N GLY A 73 1.64 -4.83 1.47
CA GLY A 73 1.55 -4.69 2.92
C GLY A 73 2.74 -3.96 3.52
N VAL A 74 2.49 -3.23 4.61
CA VAL A 74 3.51 -2.48 5.35
C VAL A 74 3.53 -2.96 6.80
N THR A 75 4.70 -3.29 7.35
CA THR A 75 4.93 -3.73 8.74
C THR A 75 3.96 -4.84 9.20
N ALA A 76 3.05 -4.54 10.12
CA ALA A 76 2.01 -5.45 10.58
C ALA A 76 1.14 -5.97 9.43
N GLY A 77 0.78 -5.11 8.47
CA GLY A 77 0.04 -5.52 7.28
C GLY A 77 0.85 -6.45 6.37
N ALA A 78 2.18 -6.26 6.29
CA ALA A 78 3.04 -7.18 5.56
C ALA A 78 3.08 -8.57 6.22
N TYR A 79 3.12 -8.63 7.55
CA TYR A 79 3.03 -9.88 8.30
C TYR A 79 1.69 -10.60 8.04
N ILE A 80 0.56 -9.90 8.18
CA ILE A 80 -0.78 -10.48 7.97
C ILE A 80 -0.95 -11.00 6.55
N LEU A 81 -0.55 -10.22 5.53
CA LEU A 81 -0.61 -10.65 4.13
C LEU A 81 0.31 -11.83 3.82
N THR A 82 1.47 -11.92 4.49
CA THR A 82 2.36 -13.07 4.37
C THR A 82 1.73 -14.32 4.98
N LEU A 83 1.10 -14.18 6.16
CA LEU A 83 0.35 -15.28 6.80
C LEU A 83 -0.83 -15.74 5.93
N PHE A 84 -1.59 -14.79 5.37
CA PHE A 84 -2.65 -15.06 4.41
C PHE A 84 -2.12 -15.83 3.18
N ALA A 85 -1.00 -15.42 2.61
CA ALA A 85 -0.37 -16.11 1.47
C ALA A 85 0.13 -17.52 1.82
N ILE A 86 0.53 -17.77 3.07
CA ILE A 86 0.88 -19.13 3.54
C ILE A 86 -0.37 -20.00 3.66
N LYS A 87 -1.48 -19.45 4.18
CA LYS A 87 -2.72 -20.20 4.44
C LYS A 87 -3.56 -20.42 3.17
N TYR A 88 -3.59 -19.43 2.30
CA TYR A 88 -4.41 -19.37 1.08
C TYR A 88 -3.54 -19.13 -0.16
N SER A 89 -2.51 -19.95 -0.35
CA SER A 89 -1.51 -19.76 -1.41
C SER A 89 -2.06 -19.59 -2.83
N HIS A 90 -3.17 -20.27 -3.15
CA HIS A 90 -3.84 -20.17 -4.45
C HIS A 90 -4.55 -18.82 -4.69
N ARG A 91 -4.78 -18.03 -3.64
CA ARG A 91 -5.42 -16.70 -3.72
C ARG A 91 -4.41 -15.57 -3.89
N VAL A 92 -3.10 -15.85 -3.88
CA VAL A 92 -2.05 -14.81 -3.93
C VAL A 92 -1.13 -15.03 -5.12
N ILE A 93 -1.13 -14.09 -6.06
CA ILE A 93 -0.24 -14.13 -7.24
C ILE A 93 1.13 -13.53 -6.95
N GLY A 94 1.22 -12.54 -6.07
CA GLY A 94 2.46 -11.82 -5.75
C GLY A 94 2.35 -11.02 -4.46
N LEU A 95 3.49 -10.86 -3.78
CA LEU A 95 3.61 -10.11 -2.53
C LEU A 95 4.55 -8.92 -2.70
N ILE A 96 4.15 -7.75 -2.24
CA ILE A 96 5.00 -6.58 -2.08
C ILE A 96 4.97 -6.22 -0.60
N LEU A 97 6.11 -6.35 0.07
CA LEU A 97 6.22 -6.29 1.53
C LEU A 97 7.16 -5.17 1.93
N VAL A 98 6.69 -4.21 2.73
CA VAL A 98 7.48 -3.07 3.19
C VAL A 98 7.75 -3.21 4.68
N SER A 99 9.02 -3.27 5.06
CA SER A 99 9.51 -3.51 6.42
C SER A 99 8.80 -4.70 7.10
N PRO A 100 8.80 -5.90 6.49
CA PRO A 100 8.03 -7.03 6.98
C PRO A 100 8.57 -7.64 8.27
N LEU A 101 7.66 -8.28 9.01
CA LEU A 101 7.95 -9.09 10.19
C LEU A 101 7.75 -10.58 9.84
N CYS A 102 8.50 -11.47 10.46
CA CYS A 102 8.29 -12.93 10.29
C CYS A 102 8.47 -13.75 11.57
N LYS A 103 9.10 -13.19 12.60
CA LYS A 103 9.32 -13.90 13.87
C LYS A 103 8.28 -13.49 14.91
N ALA A 104 8.18 -14.32 15.94
CA ALA A 104 7.60 -13.89 17.20
C ALA A 104 8.38 -12.68 17.76
N PRO A 105 7.73 -11.77 18.50
CA PRO A 105 8.40 -10.60 19.03
C PRO A 105 9.60 -11.00 19.89
N SER A 106 10.74 -10.33 19.67
CA SER A 106 11.90 -10.51 20.55
C SER A 106 11.58 -10.01 21.96
N TRP A 107 12.35 -10.42 22.97
CA TRP A 107 12.12 -9.97 24.35
C TRP A 107 12.14 -8.44 24.49
N THR A 108 13.05 -7.77 23.76
CA THR A 108 13.14 -6.30 23.73
C THR A 108 11.93 -5.69 23.02
N GLU A 109 11.51 -6.24 21.88
CA GLU A 109 10.32 -5.77 21.17
C GLU A 109 9.06 -5.98 22.02
N TRP A 110 8.91 -7.14 22.65
CA TRP A 110 7.82 -7.46 23.55
C TRP A 110 7.74 -6.46 24.70
N LEU A 111 8.87 -6.13 25.33
CA LEU A 111 8.92 -5.15 26.41
C LEU A 111 8.52 -3.76 25.93
N CYS A 112 9.08 -3.29 24.80
CA CYS A 112 8.72 -2.02 24.20
C CYS A 112 7.22 -1.96 23.84
N ASN A 113 6.69 -3.02 23.23
CA ASN A 113 5.28 -3.16 22.90
C ASN A 113 4.42 -3.13 24.18
N LYS A 114 4.84 -3.83 25.24
CA LYS A 114 4.10 -3.89 26.51
C LYS A 114 4.03 -2.52 27.19
N VAL A 115 5.13 -1.77 27.21
CA VAL A 115 5.16 -0.39 27.71
C VAL A 115 4.25 0.50 26.89
N MET A 116 4.32 0.40 25.56
CA MET A 116 3.48 1.18 24.65
C MET A 116 1.98 0.87 24.84
N SER A 117 1.61 -0.42 24.92
CA SER A 117 0.24 -0.86 25.19
C SER A 117 -0.27 -0.37 26.54
N ASN A 118 0.55 -0.45 27.59
CA ASN A 118 0.17 0.06 28.92
C ASN A 118 -0.04 1.58 28.90
N LEU A 119 0.84 2.34 28.23
CA LEU A 119 0.69 3.79 28.08
C LEU A 119 -0.56 4.14 27.28
N LEU A 120 -0.84 3.41 26.20
CA LEU A 120 -2.04 3.59 25.38
C LEU A 120 -3.31 3.25 26.16
N TYR A 121 -3.26 2.25 27.05
CA TYR A 121 -4.37 1.87 27.93
C TYR A 121 -4.64 2.93 29.02
N ILE A 122 -3.60 3.42 29.69
CA ILE A 122 -3.74 4.37 30.82
C ILE A 122 -4.01 5.80 30.33
N CYS A 123 -3.28 6.26 29.31
CA CYS A 123 -3.28 7.66 28.88
C CYS A 123 -3.95 7.88 27.52
N GLY A 124 -4.43 6.82 26.85
CA GLY A 124 -4.92 6.91 25.48
C GLY A 124 -3.83 7.30 24.49
N MET A 125 -4.24 7.77 23.31
CA MET A 125 -3.36 8.27 22.25
C MET A 125 -2.76 9.65 22.59
N CYS A 126 -2.00 9.72 23.68
CA CYS A 126 -1.33 10.92 24.16
C CYS A 126 -0.05 11.22 23.36
N GLY A 127 0.57 12.39 23.59
CA GLY A 127 1.76 12.84 22.86
C GLY A 127 2.93 11.84 22.93
N ILE A 128 3.15 11.21 24.08
CA ILE A 128 4.25 10.23 24.26
C ILE A 128 4.01 8.98 23.40
N VAL A 129 2.77 8.46 23.38
CA VAL A 129 2.44 7.28 22.58
C VAL A 129 2.54 7.58 21.09
N LYS A 130 2.07 8.76 20.65
CA LYS A 130 2.27 9.22 19.27
C LYS A 130 3.75 9.26 18.92
N GLU A 131 4.58 9.83 19.81
CA GLU A 131 6.03 9.90 19.57
C GLU A 131 6.65 8.51 19.43
N LEU A 132 6.33 7.57 20.33
CA LEU A 132 6.81 6.18 20.26
C LEU A 132 6.42 5.49 18.94
N LEU A 133 5.18 5.68 18.48
CA LEU A 133 4.71 5.15 17.19
C LEU A 133 5.45 5.80 16.02
N LEU A 134 5.64 7.13 16.04
CA LEU A 134 6.39 7.82 15.00
C LEU A 134 7.86 7.36 14.98
N MET A 135 8.47 7.10 16.15
CA MET A 135 9.83 6.53 16.21
C MET A 135 9.94 5.15 15.56
N ARG A 136 8.86 4.36 15.64
CA ARG A 136 8.78 3.02 15.04
C ARG A 136 8.59 3.07 13.53
N TYR A 137 7.85 4.06 13.04
CA TYR A 137 7.51 4.20 11.63
C TYR A 137 8.55 4.96 10.82
N PHE A 138 9.12 6.02 11.39
CA PHE A 138 9.88 7.01 10.65
C PHE A 138 11.35 7.11 11.06
N SER A 139 12.21 7.40 10.09
CA SER A 139 13.62 7.73 10.34
C SER A 139 13.78 8.97 11.23
N LYS A 140 14.97 9.16 11.79
CA LYS A 140 15.28 10.38 12.57
C LYS A 140 15.26 11.63 11.68
N ASP A 141 15.66 11.49 10.43
CA ASP A 141 15.79 12.60 9.50
C ASP A 141 14.45 13.27 9.20
N VAL A 142 13.39 12.47 8.95
CA VAL A 142 12.06 13.00 8.65
C VAL A 142 11.28 13.45 9.89
N ARG A 143 11.62 12.93 11.08
CA ARG A 143 11.00 13.35 12.35
C ARG A 143 11.49 14.72 12.83
N GLY A 144 12.61 15.19 12.29
CA GLY A 144 13.22 16.46 12.70
C GLY A 144 14.01 16.34 14.00
N SER A 145 14.61 17.45 14.40
CA SER A 145 15.37 17.60 15.63
C SER A 145 15.10 18.98 16.24
N VAL A 146 15.79 19.37 17.32
CA VAL A 146 15.62 20.70 17.92
C VAL A 146 15.88 21.83 16.90
N ASP A 147 16.78 21.59 15.95
CA ASP A 147 17.20 22.57 14.94
C ASP A 147 16.52 22.37 13.57
N VAL A 148 15.88 21.21 13.33
CA VAL A 148 15.30 20.83 12.03
C VAL A 148 13.81 20.56 12.20
N PRO A 149 12.93 21.28 11.47
CA PRO A 149 11.49 21.09 11.61
C PRO A 149 11.06 19.67 11.20
N GLU A 150 10.04 19.15 11.89
CA GLU A 150 9.37 17.89 11.56
C GLU A 150 8.75 17.98 10.16
N SER A 151 8.95 16.96 9.33
CA SER A 151 8.41 16.94 7.95
C SER A 151 6.88 16.82 7.91
N ASP A 152 6.29 17.27 6.80
CA ASP A 152 4.84 17.28 6.59
C ASP A 152 4.21 15.88 6.68
N ILE A 153 4.94 14.83 6.27
CA ILE A 153 4.49 13.44 6.36
C ILE A 153 4.34 12.98 7.82
N VAL A 154 5.29 13.34 8.68
CA VAL A 154 5.26 12.98 10.10
C VAL A 154 4.19 13.80 10.83
N GLN A 155 4.06 15.10 10.52
CA GLN A 155 2.98 15.94 11.06
C GLN A 155 1.59 15.41 10.69
N SER A 156 1.42 14.97 9.43
CA SER A 156 0.18 14.37 8.94
C SER A 156 -0.11 13.05 9.63
N CYS A 157 0.90 12.18 9.79
CA CYS A 157 0.77 10.94 10.55
C CYS A 157 0.39 11.20 12.01
N ARG A 158 1.01 12.18 12.67
CA ARG A 158 0.72 12.59 14.05
C ARG A 158 -0.74 13.02 14.24
N ARG A 159 -1.28 13.75 13.26
CA ARG A 159 -2.69 14.17 13.24
C ARG A 159 -3.61 12.96 13.11
N LEU A 160 -3.34 12.09 12.14
CA LEU A 160 -4.12 10.88 11.87
C LEU A 160 -4.12 9.92 13.06
N LEU A 161 -2.99 9.76 13.75
CA LEU A 161 -2.92 8.99 14.99
C LEU A 161 -3.88 9.57 16.05
N GLY A 162 -3.97 10.90 16.15
CA GLY A 162 -4.90 11.57 17.05
C GLY A 162 -6.38 11.34 16.75
N GLU A 163 -6.72 11.02 15.51
CA GLU A 163 -8.09 10.73 15.07
C GLU A 163 -8.48 9.25 15.25
N ARG A 164 -7.54 8.38 15.63
CA ARG A 164 -7.81 6.95 15.85
C ARG A 164 -8.38 6.68 17.25
N GLN A 165 -9.26 5.69 17.31
CA GLN A 165 -9.76 5.17 18.59
C GLN A 165 -8.68 4.36 19.32
N SER A 166 -8.27 4.85 20.49
CA SER A 166 -7.21 4.22 21.30
C SER A 166 -7.48 2.74 21.63
N PRO A 167 -8.72 2.32 22.00
CA PRO A 167 -9.01 0.91 22.28
C PRO A 167 -8.82 0.00 21.06
N ASN A 168 -9.16 0.48 19.87
CA ASN A 168 -9.05 -0.29 18.63
C ASN A 168 -7.58 -0.44 18.22
N VAL A 169 -6.80 0.64 18.34
CA VAL A 169 -5.34 0.59 18.12
C VAL A 169 -4.67 -0.35 19.10
N LEU A 170 -5.09 -0.33 20.37
CA LEU A 170 -4.58 -1.23 21.40
C LEU A 170 -4.84 -2.69 21.04
N ARG A 171 -6.07 -3.06 20.67
CA ARG A 171 -6.41 -4.43 20.25
C ARG A 171 -5.58 -4.91 19.07
N PHE A 172 -5.36 -4.06 18.07
CA PHE A 172 -4.54 -4.43 16.92
C PHE A 172 -3.06 -4.62 17.31
N LEU A 173 -2.52 -3.73 18.15
CA LEU A 173 -1.16 -3.88 18.67
C LEU A 173 -1.01 -5.16 19.50
N GLU A 174 -2.00 -5.52 20.31
CA GLU A 174 -2.03 -6.76 21.09
C GLU A 174 -2.07 -7.99 20.18
N ALA A 175 -2.90 -7.98 19.12
CA ALA A 175 -2.94 -9.04 18.12
C ALA A 175 -1.55 -9.26 17.48
N ILE A 176 -0.90 -8.19 17.03
CA ILE A 176 0.43 -8.24 16.41
C ILE A 176 1.54 -8.62 17.41
N ASN A 177 1.37 -8.28 18.70
CA ASN A 177 2.30 -8.70 19.73
C ASN A 177 2.11 -10.19 20.12
N GLY A 178 0.94 -10.76 19.86
CA GLY A 178 0.67 -12.20 20.01
C GLY A 178 1.07 -13.05 18.80
N ARG A 179 1.74 -12.47 17.80
CA ARG A 179 2.05 -13.15 16.54
C ARG A 179 3.01 -14.36 16.72
N PRO A 180 2.73 -15.53 16.11
CA PRO A 180 3.67 -16.64 16.08
C PRO A 180 4.82 -16.41 15.09
N ASP A 181 5.84 -17.26 15.16
CA ASP A 181 6.91 -17.29 14.15
C ASP A 181 6.43 -18.02 12.88
N ILE A 182 6.36 -17.31 11.75
CA ILE A 182 5.92 -17.84 10.45
C ILE A 182 7.08 -18.24 9.54
N THR A 183 8.32 -18.19 10.03
CA THR A 183 9.55 -18.45 9.24
C THR A 183 9.51 -19.79 8.51
N ASN A 184 8.97 -20.84 9.16
CA ASN A 184 8.87 -22.17 8.54
C ASN A 184 7.86 -22.20 7.38
N GLY A 185 6.82 -21.36 7.44
CA GLY A 185 5.82 -21.23 6.39
C GLY A 185 6.32 -20.49 5.15
N LEU A 186 7.32 -19.61 5.28
CA LEU A 186 7.89 -18.84 4.17
C LEU A 186 8.42 -19.72 3.03
N ARG A 187 8.93 -20.92 3.35
CA ARG A 187 9.40 -21.89 2.34
C ARG A 187 8.29 -22.49 1.49
N LYS A 188 7.03 -22.37 1.94
CA LYS A 188 5.85 -22.85 1.21
C LYS A 188 5.29 -21.79 0.26
N LEU A 189 5.75 -20.54 0.35
CA LEU A 189 5.31 -19.48 -0.55
C LEU A 189 5.78 -19.76 -1.97
N GLN A 190 4.82 -19.80 -2.89
CA GLN A 190 5.07 -20.05 -4.32
C GLN A 190 4.99 -18.77 -5.17
N CYS A 191 4.44 -17.69 -4.60
CA CYS A 191 4.31 -16.40 -5.27
C CYS A 191 5.63 -15.63 -5.21
N ARG A 192 5.87 -14.76 -6.21
CA ARG A 192 7.05 -13.89 -6.16
C ARG A 192 6.83 -12.81 -5.11
N SER A 193 7.90 -12.48 -4.40
CA SER A 193 7.88 -11.52 -3.29
C SER A 193 8.90 -10.41 -3.53
N LEU A 194 8.46 -9.16 -3.51
CA LEU A 194 9.31 -7.99 -3.51
C LEU A 194 9.32 -7.38 -2.11
N ILE A 195 10.49 -7.34 -1.48
CA ILE A 195 10.67 -6.82 -0.12
C ILE A 195 11.37 -5.47 -0.19
N PHE A 196 10.81 -4.46 0.46
CA PHE A 196 11.45 -3.17 0.72
C PHE A 196 11.73 -3.04 2.19
N VAL A 197 12.87 -2.47 2.56
CA VAL A 197 13.15 -2.10 3.94
C VAL A 197 14.04 -0.87 3.99
N GLY A 198 13.72 0.07 4.88
CA GLY A 198 14.59 1.19 5.15
C GLY A 198 15.78 0.77 6.01
N GLU A 199 16.95 1.34 5.71
CA GLU A 199 18.18 1.13 6.47
C GLU A 199 18.03 1.49 7.96
N ASN A 200 17.28 2.56 8.25
CA ASN A 200 17.03 3.05 9.59
C ASN A 200 15.78 2.43 10.25
N SER A 201 15.17 1.41 9.63
CA SER A 201 14.01 0.74 10.20
C SER A 201 14.40 -0.16 11.38
N PRO A 202 13.65 -0.15 12.50
CA PRO A 202 13.81 -1.16 13.55
C PRO A 202 13.56 -2.59 13.05
N PHE A 203 12.91 -2.78 11.90
CA PHE A 203 12.60 -4.09 11.30
C PHE A 203 13.62 -4.53 10.25
N HIS A 204 14.70 -3.77 10.06
CA HIS A 204 15.73 -4.05 9.06
C HIS A 204 16.26 -5.49 9.15
N TYR A 205 16.67 -5.92 10.34
CA TYR A 205 17.16 -7.28 10.57
C TYR A 205 16.09 -8.36 10.31
N GLU A 206 14.83 -8.10 10.63
CA GLU A 206 13.74 -9.04 10.34
C GLU A 206 13.46 -9.17 8.84
N ALA A 207 13.52 -8.08 8.07
CA ALA A 207 13.35 -8.11 6.62
C ALA A 207 14.49 -8.90 5.94
N LEU A 208 15.74 -8.69 6.38
CA LEU A 208 16.89 -9.49 5.93
C LEU A 208 16.70 -10.97 6.26
N HIS A 209 16.24 -11.26 7.48
CA HIS A 209 15.96 -12.62 7.90
C HIS A 209 14.88 -13.28 7.05
N MET A 210 13.75 -12.61 6.84
CA MET A 210 12.66 -13.10 5.99
C MET A 210 13.18 -13.42 4.58
N THR A 211 13.94 -12.49 3.99
CA THR A 211 14.52 -12.65 2.65
C THR A 211 15.45 -13.87 2.58
N SER A 212 16.26 -14.12 3.61
CA SER A 212 17.15 -15.29 3.67
C SER A 212 16.42 -16.64 3.69
N LYS A 213 15.11 -16.63 4.01
CA LYS A 213 14.27 -17.83 4.15
C LYS A 213 13.36 -18.07 2.94
N LEU A 214 13.15 -17.05 2.12
CA LEU A 214 12.44 -17.13 0.85
C LEU A 214 13.33 -17.74 -0.25
N ASP A 215 12.72 -18.32 -1.29
CA ASP A 215 13.46 -18.79 -2.46
C ASP A 215 13.99 -17.58 -3.25
N ARG A 216 15.32 -17.47 -3.34
CA ARG A 216 16.02 -16.36 -4.01
C ARG A 216 15.66 -16.22 -5.49
N ARG A 217 15.09 -17.24 -6.13
CA ARG A 217 14.61 -17.17 -7.53
C ARG A 217 13.30 -16.40 -7.66
N PHE A 218 12.53 -16.34 -6.58
CA PHE A 218 11.19 -15.72 -6.55
C PHE A 218 11.13 -14.52 -5.60
N SER A 219 12.20 -14.21 -4.88
CA SER A 219 12.25 -13.06 -3.97
C SER A 219 13.32 -12.04 -4.36
N ALA A 220 12.99 -10.75 -4.26
CA ALA A 220 13.92 -9.65 -4.38
C ALA A 220 13.85 -8.74 -3.14
N LEU A 221 14.99 -8.22 -2.69
CA LEU A 221 15.09 -7.29 -1.57
C LEU A 221 15.66 -5.96 -2.06
N VAL A 222 15.04 -4.87 -1.64
CA VAL A 222 15.45 -3.49 -1.89
C VAL A 222 15.66 -2.81 -0.55
N GLU A 223 16.91 -2.47 -0.27
CA GLU A 223 17.29 -1.71 0.90
C GLU A 223 17.34 -0.22 0.55
N VAL A 224 16.53 0.56 1.24
CA VAL A 224 16.37 2.00 0.97
C VAL A 224 17.17 2.78 2.00
N GLN A 225 18.19 3.47 1.51
CA GLN A 225 19.16 4.20 2.34
C GLN A 225 18.50 5.41 3.03
N ALA A 226 18.97 5.75 4.23
CA ALA A 226 18.46 6.88 5.00
C ALA A 226 16.92 6.93 5.14
N CYS A 227 16.27 5.76 5.24
CA CYS A 227 14.81 5.63 5.30
C CYS A 227 14.38 4.80 6.49
N GLY A 228 13.24 5.14 7.11
CA GLY A 228 12.63 4.41 8.20
C GLY A 228 11.80 3.21 7.74
N SER A 229 10.83 2.80 8.55
CA SER A 229 9.99 1.63 8.24
C SER A 229 9.00 1.90 7.10
N MET A 230 8.55 3.16 6.97
CA MET A 230 7.51 3.58 6.03
C MET A 230 8.12 4.06 4.71
N VAL A 231 8.76 3.16 3.96
CA VAL A 231 9.33 3.48 2.63
C VAL A 231 8.27 4.08 1.69
N THR A 232 7.03 3.61 1.79
CA THR A 232 5.88 4.10 1.02
C THR A 232 5.56 5.58 1.24
N GLU A 233 5.96 6.16 2.36
CA GLU A 233 5.71 7.56 2.71
C GLU A 233 7.01 8.39 2.67
N GLU A 234 8.12 7.85 3.16
CA GLU A 234 9.40 8.59 3.22
C GLU A 234 10.10 8.69 1.85
N GLN A 235 10.09 7.61 1.07
CA GLN A 235 10.81 7.54 -0.21
C GLN A 235 10.02 6.71 -1.25
N PRO A 236 8.82 7.18 -1.67
CA PRO A 236 8.00 6.47 -2.65
C PRO A 236 8.71 6.31 -4.00
N ASP A 237 9.55 7.27 -4.40
CA ASP A 237 10.27 7.23 -5.67
C ASP A 237 11.26 6.05 -5.76
N ALA A 238 11.84 5.66 -4.62
CA ALA A 238 12.73 4.49 -4.53
C ALA A 238 11.99 3.17 -4.84
N MET A 239 10.65 3.16 -4.72
CA MET A 239 9.85 1.99 -5.02
C MET A 239 9.51 1.85 -6.51
N LEU A 240 9.58 2.93 -7.29
CA LEU A 240 9.07 2.96 -8.67
C LEU A 240 9.73 1.92 -9.58
N ILE A 241 11.06 1.98 -9.69
CA ILE A 241 11.81 1.12 -10.60
C ILE A 241 11.70 -0.37 -10.18
N PRO A 242 11.90 -0.74 -8.90
CA PRO A 242 11.72 -2.13 -8.50
C PRO A 242 10.28 -2.64 -8.66
N LEU A 243 9.26 -1.78 -8.42
CA LEU A 243 7.87 -2.14 -8.69
C LEU A 243 7.63 -2.41 -10.18
N GLU A 244 8.12 -1.55 -11.06
CA GLU A 244 8.00 -1.75 -12.50
C GLU A 244 8.64 -3.07 -12.95
N TYR A 245 9.88 -3.37 -12.53
CA TYR A 245 10.54 -4.63 -12.85
C TYR A 245 9.81 -5.85 -12.28
N PHE A 246 9.28 -5.74 -11.06
CA PHE A 246 8.51 -6.83 -10.45
C PHE A 246 7.23 -7.11 -11.23
N LEU A 247 6.48 -6.06 -11.60
CA LEU A 247 5.24 -6.14 -12.36
C LEU A 247 5.47 -6.63 -13.81
N MET A 248 6.56 -6.20 -14.45
CA MET A 248 7.01 -6.73 -15.74
C MET A 248 7.21 -8.25 -15.70
N GLY A 249 7.67 -8.80 -14.57
CA GLY A 249 7.82 -10.25 -14.36
C GLY A 249 6.51 -11.04 -14.45
N TYR A 250 5.36 -10.35 -14.35
CA TYR A 250 4.02 -10.91 -14.53
C TYR A 250 3.37 -10.50 -15.86
N GLY A 251 4.08 -9.74 -16.71
CA GLY A 251 3.53 -9.19 -17.94
C GLY A 251 2.64 -7.95 -17.73
N PHE A 252 2.63 -7.36 -16.54
CA PHE A 252 1.98 -6.07 -16.30
C PHE A 252 2.95 -4.97 -16.70
N PHE A 253 2.78 -4.47 -17.92
CA PHE A 253 3.59 -3.38 -18.46
C PHE A 253 2.81 -2.06 -18.41
N ARG A 254 3.53 -0.96 -18.20
CA ARG A 254 3.01 0.35 -18.57
C ARG A 254 3.18 0.49 -20.09
N PRO A 255 2.13 0.73 -20.89
CA PRO A 255 2.32 1.16 -22.26
C PRO A 255 3.10 2.47 -22.21
N SER A 256 4.28 2.51 -22.80
CA SER A 256 5.05 3.74 -22.92
C SER A 256 4.19 4.78 -23.65
N GLN A 257 3.73 5.81 -22.94
CA GLN A 257 3.18 7.03 -23.56
C GLN A 257 4.29 7.90 -24.18
N LEU A 258 5.29 7.26 -24.78
CA LEU A 258 6.27 7.87 -25.65
C LEU A 258 6.18 7.22 -27.03
N SER A 259 5.00 7.35 -27.64
CA SER A 259 4.93 7.63 -29.07
C SER A 259 4.87 9.15 -29.27
N VAL A 260 5.78 9.88 -28.63
CA VAL A 260 6.24 11.17 -29.15
C VAL A 260 7.55 10.90 -29.88
N SER A 261 7.51 9.97 -30.84
CA SER A 261 8.28 10.26 -32.05
C SER A 261 7.68 11.58 -32.55
N PRO A 262 8.46 12.63 -32.82
CA PRO A 262 7.96 13.74 -33.60
C PRO A 262 7.69 13.14 -34.98
N ARG A 263 6.50 12.56 -35.18
CA ARG A 263 6.05 12.22 -36.51
C ARG A 263 6.00 13.56 -37.21
N SER A 264 6.82 13.67 -38.23
CA SER A 264 6.80 14.77 -39.17
C SER A 264 5.33 15.11 -39.51
N PRO A 265 4.95 16.39 -39.63
CA PRO A 265 3.59 16.80 -40.00
C PRO A 265 3.12 16.29 -41.38
N LEU A 266 3.91 15.45 -42.04
CA LEU A 266 3.76 15.00 -43.41
C LEU A 266 3.45 13.49 -43.54
N SER A 267 3.11 12.80 -42.45
CA SER A 267 2.60 11.43 -42.53
C SER A 267 1.06 11.46 -42.50
N PRO A 268 0.35 11.28 -43.63
CA PRO A 268 -1.11 11.33 -43.62
C PRO A 268 -1.64 10.06 -42.94
N THR A 269 -2.39 10.24 -41.86
CA THR A 269 -3.42 9.27 -41.47
C THR A 269 -4.45 9.23 -42.59
N SER A 270 -4.38 8.20 -43.44
CA SER A 270 -5.36 7.98 -44.50
C SER A 270 -6.67 7.48 -43.89
N ILE A 271 -7.47 8.41 -43.38
CA ILE A 271 -8.90 8.21 -43.26
C ILE A 271 -9.51 8.87 -44.48
N SER A 272 -10.16 8.09 -45.35
CA SER A 272 -10.78 8.61 -46.56
C SER A 272 -11.80 9.70 -46.22
N PRO A 273 -11.75 10.89 -46.86
CA PRO A 273 -12.67 12.01 -46.58
C PRO A 273 -14.15 11.64 -46.73
N GLU A 274 -14.44 10.59 -47.50
CA GLU A 274 -15.79 10.06 -47.75
C GLU A 274 -16.49 9.54 -46.48
N LEU A 275 -15.72 9.14 -45.44
CA LEU A 275 -16.22 8.67 -44.14
C LEU A 275 -16.74 9.81 -43.23
N PHE A 276 -16.46 11.07 -43.59
CA PHE A 276 -17.00 12.24 -42.88
C PHE A 276 -18.19 12.86 -43.62
N SER A 277 -18.68 12.21 -44.67
CA SER A 277 -19.91 12.64 -45.32
C SER A 277 -21.10 12.45 -44.36
N PRO A 278 -22.04 13.42 -44.27
CA PRO A 278 -23.23 13.31 -43.43
C PRO A 278 -24.06 12.05 -43.73
N GLU A 279 -24.02 11.57 -44.97
CA GLU A 279 -24.70 10.35 -45.44
C GLU A 279 -24.05 9.07 -44.85
N SER A 280 -22.72 9.00 -44.76
CA SER A 280 -22.01 7.85 -44.18
C SER A 280 -22.12 7.78 -42.65
N MET A 281 -22.34 8.92 -41.98
CA MET A 281 -22.60 8.98 -40.54
C MET A 281 -24.07 8.74 -40.16
N GLY A 282 -24.94 8.40 -41.13
CA GLY A 282 -26.36 8.13 -40.87
C GLY A 282 -27.18 9.37 -40.48
N LEU A 283 -26.63 10.57 -40.67
CA LEU A 283 -27.25 11.83 -40.28
C LEU A 283 -28.04 12.40 -41.45
N LYS A 284 -29.37 12.24 -41.45
CA LYS A 284 -30.27 12.93 -42.40
C LYS A 284 -30.43 14.41 -42.01
N LEU A 285 -29.45 15.23 -42.35
CA LEU A 285 -29.54 16.69 -42.17
C LEU A 285 -30.29 17.30 -43.36
N LYS A 286 -31.45 17.90 -43.10
CA LYS A 286 -32.14 18.74 -44.10
C LYS A 286 -31.42 20.09 -44.19
N PRO A 287 -31.06 20.59 -45.38
CA PRO A 287 -30.42 21.90 -45.51
C PRO A 287 -31.34 23.01 -45.02
N ILE A 288 -30.86 23.85 -44.09
CA ILE A 288 -31.55 25.07 -43.68
C ILE A 288 -31.22 26.15 -44.73
N LYS A 289 -32.22 26.54 -45.54
CA LYS A 289 -32.08 27.65 -46.49
C LYS A 289 -32.08 28.98 -45.73
N THR A 290 -30.90 29.52 -45.43
CA THR A 290 -30.77 30.91 -44.98
C THR A 290 -30.86 31.84 -46.19
N ARG A 291 -31.94 32.63 -46.28
CA ARG A 291 -32.02 33.77 -47.21
C ARG A 291 -31.00 34.81 -46.77
N ILE A 292 -29.94 34.99 -47.55
CA ILE A 292 -29.10 36.19 -47.46
C ILE A 292 -29.65 37.15 -48.52
N GLN A 293 -30.18 38.30 -48.08
CA GLN A 293 -30.50 39.42 -48.96
C GLN A 293 -29.17 40.00 -49.44
N ALA A 294 -29.01 40.10 -50.76
CA ALA A 294 -27.93 40.87 -51.35
C ALA A 294 -28.30 42.35 -51.25
N GLU A 295 -27.56 43.12 -50.46
CA GLU A 295 -27.51 44.57 -50.61
C GLU A 295 -26.49 44.92 -51.69
N VAL A 296 -26.89 45.91 -52.51
CA VAL A 296 -26.25 46.42 -53.73
C VAL A 296 -25.02 47.24 -53.40
#